data_AF-A0A946CRF8-F1
#
_entry.id   AF-A0A946CRF8-F1
#
_cell.length_a   1.000
_cell.length_b   1.000
_cell.length_c   1.000
_cell.angle_alpha   90.00
_cell.angle_beta   90.00
_cell.angle_gamma   90.00
#
_symmetry.space_group_name_H-M   'P 1'
#
loop_
_entity.id
_entity.type
_entity.pdbx_description
1 polymer ?
#
loop_
_entity_poly.entity_id
_entity_poly.type
_entity_poly.pdbx_seq_one_letter_code
_entity_poly.pdbx_strand_id
1 'polypeptide(L)'
;MPTYEYACDACLVIYQTRHSIKESGPTACQECKGELRKVLSAPSFNTANHTSPTAAKYAKMSDAEEIARENELQKVYKSIWMPPEVKHSPWEDDHDHDHEHDH
;
A
#
# COMPACT_ATOMS: atom_id res chain seq x y z
N MET A 1 -18.90 2.40 23.35
CA MET A 1 -18.94 3.88 23.22
C MET A 1 -18.58 4.22 21.78
N PRO A 2 -19.45 4.88 21.01
CA PRO A 2 -19.16 5.21 19.61
C PRO A 2 -18.01 6.22 19.50
N THR A 3 -17.38 6.24 18.33
CA THR A 3 -16.33 7.20 18.00
C THR A 3 -16.91 8.22 17.03
N TYR A 4 -16.69 9.51 17.29
CA TYR A 4 -17.12 10.62 16.46
C TYR A 4 -15.92 11.42 15.98
N GLU A 5 -16.05 12.01 14.80
CA GLU A 5 -15.03 12.86 14.18
C GLU A 5 -15.49 14.31 14.18
N TYR A 6 -14.58 15.24 14.47
CA TYR A 6 -14.82 16.68 14.48
C TYR A 6 -13.72 17.38 13.70
N ALA A 7 -14.09 18.27 12.77
CA ALA A 7 -13.14 19.06 11.99
C ALA A 7 -13.22 20.52 12.40
N CYS A 8 -12.05 21.15 12.55
CA CYS A 8 -11.93 22.59 12.73
C CYS A 8 -11.70 23.25 11.35
N ASP A 9 -12.51 24.24 10.97
CA ASP A 9 -12.34 24.91 9.68
C ASP A 9 -11.17 25.89 9.64
N ALA A 10 -10.77 26.43 10.80
CA ALA A 10 -9.72 27.43 10.89
C ALA A 10 -8.32 26.82 10.71
N CYS A 11 -8.07 25.66 11.32
CA CYS A 11 -6.77 24.98 11.27
C CYS A 11 -6.78 23.65 10.51
N LEU A 12 -7.95 23.23 10.00
CA LEU A 12 -8.14 21.99 9.22
C LEU A 12 -7.72 20.70 9.96
N VAL A 13 -7.68 20.74 11.29
CA VAL A 13 -7.37 19.57 12.13
C VAL A 13 -8.64 18.76 12.37
N ILE A 14 -8.50 17.43 12.25
CA ILE A 14 -9.56 16.45 12.55
C ILE A 14 -9.26 15.78 13.89
N TYR A 15 -10.21 15.84 14.81
CA TYR A 15 -10.17 15.17 16.10
C TYR A 15 -11.10 13.96 16.11
N GLN A 16 -10.62 12.87 16.69
CA GLN A 16 -11.40 11.66 16.90
C GLN A 16 -11.69 11.52 18.40
N THR A 17 -12.97 11.51 18.78
CA THR A 17 -13.38 11.46 20.19
C THR A 17 -14.37 10.33 20.42
N ARG A 18 -14.16 9.59 21.52
CA ARG A 18 -15.10 8.56 21.99
C ARG A 18 -15.93 9.13 23.12
N HIS A 19 -17.22 9.27 22.92
CA HIS A 19 -18.15 9.74 23.97
C HIS A 19 -19.52 9.09 23.82
N SER A 20 -20.33 9.13 24.87
CA SER A 20 -21.72 8.65 24.81
C SER A 20 -22.57 9.57 23.93
N ILE A 21 -23.66 9.05 23.36
CA ILE A 21 -24.60 9.88 22.58
C ILE A 21 -25.29 10.95 23.44
N LYS A 22 -25.38 10.72 24.76
CA LYS A 22 -25.95 11.67 25.74
C LYS A 22 -24.94 12.71 26.23
N GLU A 23 -23.67 12.52 25.90
CA GLU A 23 -22.57 13.36 26.35
C GLU A 23 -22.27 14.41 25.29
N SER A 24 -22.09 15.66 25.71
CA SER A 24 -21.74 16.76 24.81
C SER A 24 -20.32 16.58 24.26
N GLY A 25 -20.19 16.56 22.94
CA GLY A 25 -18.89 16.52 22.29
C GLY A 25 -18.10 17.83 22.42
N PRO A 26 -16.82 17.84 22.01
CA PRO A 26 -15.98 19.04 22.06
C PRO A 26 -16.52 20.14 21.13
N THR A 27 -16.59 21.36 21.65
CA THR A 27 -17.11 22.54 20.93
C THR A 27 -16.03 23.48 20.40
N ALA A 28 -14.85 23.48 21.02
CA ALA A 28 -13.73 24.34 20.66
C ALA A 28 -12.47 23.53 20.29
N CYS A 29 -11.81 23.93 19.21
CA CYS A 29 -10.54 23.37 18.78
C CYS A 29 -9.44 23.61 19.83
N GLN A 30 -8.67 22.59 20.16
CA GLN A 30 -7.58 22.69 21.16
C GLN A 30 -6.40 23.55 20.67
N GLU A 31 -6.17 23.60 19.35
CA GLU A 31 -5.06 24.35 18.75
C GLU A 31 -5.40 25.84 18.59
N CYS A 32 -6.51 26.15 17.92
CA CYS A 32 -6.83 27.51 17.51
C CYS A 32 -8.05 28.11 18.24
N LYS A 33 -8.69 27.36 19.14
CA LYS A 33 -9.95 27.75 19.84
C LYS A 33 -11.11 28.10 18.91
N GLY A 34 -11.01 27.70 17.64
CA GLY A 34 -12.06 27.87 16.64
C GLY A 34 -13.21 26.90 16.82
N GLU A 35 -14.28 27.11 16.04
CA GLU A 35 -15.47 26.27 16.04
C GLU A 35 -15.16 24.87 15.47
N LEU A 36 -15.64 23.83 16.16
CA LEU A 36 -15.56 22.45 15.72
C LEU A 36 -16.89 22.00 15.11
N ARG A 37 -16.85 21.52 13.87
CA ARG A 37 -17.99 20.88 13.24
C ARG A 37 -17.89 19.37 13.36
N LYS A 38 -18.98 18.71 13.74
CA LYS A 38 -19.08 17.25 13.68
C LYS A 38 -19.04 16.78 12.22
N VAL A 39 -18.09 15.92 11.89
CA VAL A 39 -17.98 15.29 10.58
C VAL A 39 -18.76 13.98 10.64
N LEU A 40 -19.81 13.90 9.83
CA LEU A 40 -20.46 12.63 9.55
C LEU A 40 -19.73 12.03 8.36
N SER A 41 -18.80 11.11 8.63
CA SER A 41 -18.18 10.31 7.59
C SER A 41 -19.29 9.53 6.87
N ALA A 42 -19.38 9.71 5.55
CA ALA A 42 -20.34 8.96 4.77
C ALA A 42 -20.03 7.47 4.95
N PRO A 43 -21.03 6.63 5.26
CA PRO A 43 -20.81 5.20 5.30
C PRO A 43 -20.24 4.77 3.95
N SER A 44 -19.21 3.91 3.96
CA SER A 44 -18.64 3.36 2.73
C SER A 44 -19.69 2.46 2.07
N PHE A 45 -20.56 3.04 1.26
CA PHE A 45 -21.66 2.33 0.63
C PHE A 45 -21.11 1.55 -0.58
N ASN A 46 -21.01 0.24 -0.41
CA ASN A 46 -20.58 -0.66 -1.47
C ASN A 46 -21.81 -1.06 -2.31
N THR A 47 -22.17 -0.23 -3.30
CA THR A 47 -23.35 -0.44 -4.17
C THR A 47 -23.31 -1.76 -4.93
N ALA A 48 -22.11 -2.26 -5.22
CA ALA A 48 -21.88 -3.41 -6.10
C ALA A 48 -21.32 -4.63 -5.34
N ASN A 49 -21.44 -4.65 -4.00
CA ASN A 49 -21.04 -5.73 -3.12
C ASN A 49 -19.61 -6.28 -3.39
N HIS A 50 -18.66 -5.39 -3.67
CA HIS A 50 -17.27 -5.77 -3.86
C HIS A 50 -16.68 -6.31 -2.55
N THR A 51 -15.92 -7.40 -2.65
CA THR A 51 -15.29 -8.06 -1.50
C THR A 51 -14.18 -7.24 -0.84
N SER A 52 -13.66 -6.21 -1.52
CA SER A 52 -12.63 -5.32 -0.98
C SER A 52 -12.58 -3.97 -1.73
N PRO A 53 -11.92 -2.94 -1.15
CA PRO A 53 -11.66 -1.68 -1.85
C PRO A 53 -10.83 -1.86 -3.14
N THR A 54 -9.92 -2.83 -3.15
CA THR A 54 -9.13 -3.19 -4.33
C THR A 54 -10.03 -3.76 -5.41
N ALA A 55 -10.88 -4.74 -5.09
CA ALA A 55 -11.85 -5.29 -6.04
C ALA A 55 -12.76 -4.20 -6.64
N ALA A 56 -13.18 -3.21 -5.84
CA ALA A 56 -13.97 -2.08 -6.32
C ALA A 56 -13.19 -1.16 -7.29
N LYS A 57 -11.88 -0.99 -7.10
CA LYS A 57 -11.02 -0.20 -8.01
C LYS A 57 -10.88 -0.91 -9.36
N TYR A 58 -10.61 -2.22 -9.35
CA TYR A 58 -10.44 -3.00 -10.59
C TYR A 58 -11.76 -3.25 -11.32
N ALA A 59 -12.90 -3.32 -10.62
CA ALA A 59 -14.21 -3.44 -11.26
C ALA A 59 -14.59 -2.27 -12.17
N LYS A 60 -13.94 -1.11 -12.03
CA LYS A 60 -14.13 0.07 -12.87
C LYS A 60 -13.09 0.18 -13.99
N MET A 61 -12.06 -0.66 -13.97
CA MET A 61 -10.96 -0.64 -14.93
C MET A 61 -11.33 -1.51 -16.13
N SER A 62 -11.10 -1.00 -17.33
CA SER A 62 -11.24 -1.79 -18.56
C SER A 62 -10.00 -2.65 -18.82
N ASP A 63 -10.16 -3.73 -19.59
CA ASP A 63 -9.05 -4.63 -19.95
C ASP A 63 -7.86 -3.89 -20.57
N ALA A 64 -8.13 -2.83 -21.34
CA ALA A 64 -7.10 -2.00 -21.96
C ALA A 64 -6.30 -1.19 -20.92
N GLU A 65 -6.94 -0.69 -19.88
CA GLU A 65 -6.28 0.04 -18.79
C GLU A 65 -5.47 -0.90 -17.89
N GLU A 66 -5.93 -2.14 -17.70
CA GLU A 66 -5.17 -3.18 -16.99
C GLU A 66 -3.88 -3.52 -17.73
N ILE A 67 -3.96 -3.74 -19.04
CA ILE A 67 -2.78 -4.02 -19.90
C ILE A 67 -1.80 -2.83 -19.91
N ALA A 68 -2.30 -1.59 -19.96
CA ALA A 68 -1.45 -0.40 -19.92
C ALA A 68 -0.67 -0.29 -18.61
N ARG A 69 -1.35 -0.54 -17.47
CA ARG A 69 -0.73 -0.51 -16.14
C ARG A 69 0.28 -1.63 -15.95
N GLU A 70 0.01 -2.83 -16.45
CA GLU A 70 0.95 -3.95 -16.42
C GLU A 70 2.20 -3.63 -17.27
N ASN A 71 2.03 -3.05 -18.46
CA ASN A 71 3.16 -2.63 -19.30
C ASN A 71 4.05 -1.60 -18.58
N GLU A 72 3.47 -0.66 -17.85
CA GLU A 72 4.22 0.30 -17.03
C GLU A 72 4.98 -0.37 -15.87
N LEU A 73 4.36 -1.31 -15.15
CA LEU A 73 5.03 -2.08 -14.08
C LEU A 73 6.22 -2.90 -14.61
N GLN A 74 6.05 -3.52 -15.79
CA GLN A 74 7.11 -4.28 -16.46
C GLN A 74 8.30 -3.40 -16.87
N LYS A 75 8.10 -2.11 -17.18
CA LYS A 75 9.22 -1.18 -17.44
C LYS A 75 10.12 -1.02 -16.21
N VAL A 76 9.53 -1.01 -15.01
CA VAL A 76 10.27 -0.94 -13.75
C VAL A 76 11.01 -2.26 -13.50
N TYR A 77 10.34 -3.40 -13.69
CA TYR A 77 10.92 -4.73 -13.45
C TYR A 77 12.06 -5.11 -14.41
N LYS A 78 11.99 -4.68 -15.69
CA LYS A 78 13.06 -4.95 -16.67
C LYS A 78 14.41 -4.36 -16.29
N SER A 79 14.44 -3.38 -15.39
CA SER A 79 15.68 -2.75 -14.91
C SER A 79 16.27 -3.40 -13.65
N ILE A 80 15.56 -4.35 -13.02
CA ILE A 80 16.16 -5.13 -11.94
C ILE A 80 17.19 -6.05 -12.60
N TRP A 81 18.46 -5.78 -12.32
CA TRP A 81 19.59 -6.54 -12.84
C TRP A 81 19.38 -8.03 -12.54
N MET A 82 19.12 -8.81 -13.59
CA MET A 82 19.08 -10.26 -13.51
C MET A 82 20.51 -10.73 -13.79
N PRO A 83 21.18 -11.41 -12.83
CA PRO A 83 22.51 -11.94 -13.08
C PRO A 83 22.46 -12.83 -14.34
N PRO A 84 23.49 -12.78 -15.20
CA PRO A 84 23.59 -13.75 -16.29
C PRO A 84 23.53 -15.17 -15.71
N GLU A 85 22.93 -16.10 -16.47
CA GLU A 85 22.88 -17.50 -16.08
C GLU A 85 24.29 -18.01 -15.78
N VAL A 86 24.50 -18.47 -14.55
CA VAL A 86 25.78 -19.07 -14.14
C VAL A 86 25.89 -20.43 -14.81
N LYS A 87 26.75 -20.54 -15.82
CA LYS A 87 27.10 -21.83 -16.43
C LYS A 87 28.04 -22.57 -15.48
N HIS A 88 27.52 -23.55 -14.75
CA HIS A 88 28.36 -24.55 -14.10
C HIS A 88 28.60 -25.69 -15.09
N SER A 89 29.85 -25.83 -15.57
CA SER A 89 30.32 -27.03 -16.25
C SER A 89 30.96 -27.95 -15.20
N PRO A 90 30.36 -29.11 -14.85
CA PRO A 90 30.90 -30.01 -13.80
C PRO A 90 32.26 -30.67 -14.12
N TRP A 91 32.93 -30.28 -15.21
CA TRP A 91 34.06 -30.99 -15.80
C TRP A 91 35.21 -30.05 -16.21
N GLU A 92 35.24 -28.80 -15.74
CA GLU A 92 36.33 -27.85 -16.07
C GLU A 92 37.33 -27.62 -14.92
N ASP A 93 37.27 -28.40 -13.85
CA ASP A 93 38.32 -28.47 -12.80
C ASP A 93 39.18 -29.74 -13.00
N ASP A 94 39.73 -29.91 -14.20
CA ASP A 94 40.83 -30.85 -14.43
C ASP A 94 42.11 -30.23 -13.85
N HIS A 95 42.28 -30.38 -12.53
CA HIS A 95 43.58 -30.15 -11.92
C HIS A 95 44.56 -31.22 -12.43
N ASP A 96 45.39 -30.82 -13.39
CA ASP A 96 46.65 -31.47 -13.74
C ASP A 96 47.49 -31.67 -12.45
N HIS A 97 47.40 -32.86 -11.86
CA HIS A 97 48.34 -33.34 -10.85
C HIS A 97 49.29 -34.33 -11.52
N ASP A 98 50.40 -33.79 -12.03
CA ASP A 98 51.60 -34.54 -12.35
C ASP A 98 52.04 -35.36 -11.13
N HIS A 99 51.81 -36.66 -11.16
CA HIS A 99 52.39 -37.60 -10.20
C HIS A 99 53.71 -38.15 -10.77
N GLU A 100 54.79 -37.39 -10.61
CA GLU A 100 56.13 -37.97 -10.49
C GLU A 100 56.19 -38.73 -9.15
N HIS A 101 56.34 -40.05 -9.20
CA HIS A 101 56.71 -40.84 -8.04
C HIS A 101 57.93 -41.72 -8.41
N ASP A 102 59.11 -41.17 -8.12
CA ASP A 102 60.34 -41.91 -7.88
C ASP A 102 60.13 -42.85 -6.67
N HIS A 103 60.26 -44.17 -6.90
CA HIS A 103 61.09 -45.11 -6.12
C HIS A 103 60.88 -46.58 -6.53
#